data_AF-A0A1I1UM41-F1
#
_entry.id   AF-A0A1I1UM41-F1
#
_cell.length_a   1.000
_cell.length_b   1.000
_cell.length_c   1.000
_cell.angle_alpha   90.00
_cell.angle_beta   90.00
_cell.angle_gamma   90.00
#
_symmetry.space_group_name_H-M   'P 1'
#
loop_
_entity.id
_entity.type
_entity.pdbx_description
1 polymer ?
#
loop_
_entity_poly.entity_id
_entity_poly.type
_entity_poly.pdbx_seq_one_letter_code
_entity_poly.pdbx_strand_id
1 'polypeptide(L)'
;MKRTALLFVIFISLIAKGQETSNELTSVFRINALNPGLELETPISMKSTLSINSGIGIHGSNKNLNITTTGVTYFISPFVDLAYKKIYNRKNRDLKGKTLDYNSGNFWSLRLLTSFKEFKSKNIYRYDDISFEFGPTWGIQRAYNKMHLLFDVGPAYYFDTKGNSGFFPFMIQLNIGFNVKNW
;
A
#
# COMPACT_ATOMS: atom_id res chain seq x y z
N MET A 1 58.64 4.49 2.58
CA MET A 1 57.44 4.02 1.84
C MET A 1 56.21 3.74 2.72
N LYS A 2 56.32 3.52 4.04
CA LYS A 2 55.14 3.27 4.91
C LYS A 2 54.35 4.52 5.34
N ARG A 3 54.94 5.73 5.27
CA ARG A 3 54.30 6.98 5.73
C ARG A 3 53.40 7.65 4.68
N THR A 4 53.60 7.37 3.40
CA THR A 4 52.77 7.92 2.29
C THR A 4 51.43 7.20 2.15
N ALA A 5 51.34 5.93 2.55
CA ALA A 5 50.09 5.18 2.55
C ALA A 5 49.05 5.73 3.55
N LEU A 6 49.50 6.30 4.67
CA LEU A 6 48.61 6.85 5.70
C LEU A 6 47.85 8.10 5.23
N LEU A 7 48.50 8.95 4.42
CA LEU A 7 47.90 10.16 3.85
C LEU A 7 46.82 9.85 2.81
N PHE A 8 46.96 8.73 2.10
CA PHE A 8 45.99 8.30 1.08
C PHE A 8 44.68 7.80 1.71
N VAL A 9 44.75 7.15 2.89
CA VAL A 9 43.57 6.67 3.63
C VAL A 9 42.76 7.84 4.21
N ILE A 10 43.43 8.92 4.64
CA ILE A 10 42.76 10.12 5.17
C ILE A 10 41.97 10.85 4.07
N PHE A 11 42.51 10.94 2.85
CA PHE A 11 41.81 11.58 1.73
C PHE A 11 40.54 10.83 1.29
N ILE A 12 40.50 9.50 1.41
CA ILE A 12 39.31 8.69 1.08
C ILE A 12 38.19 8.91 2.12
N SER A 13 38.52 9.17 3.38
CA SER A 13 37.53 9.42 4.44
C SER A 13 36.77 10.75 4.27
N LEU A 14 37.33 11.71 3.54
CA LEU A 14 36.70 13.01 3.28
C LEU A 14 35.65 12.99 2.16
N ILE A 15 35.55 11.88 1.41
CA ILE A 15 34.55 11.70 0.34
C ILE A 15 33.33 10.90 0.86
N ALA A 16 33.26 10.64 2.17
CA ALA A 16 32.07 10.10 2.80
C ALA A 16 30.94 11.14 2.76
N LYS A 17 30.21 11.20 1.65
CA LYS A 17 28.88 11.82 1.63
C LYS A 17 27.99 10.96 2.52
N GLY A 18 27.75 11.41 3.76
CA GLY A 18 26.58 10.97 4.49
C GLY A 18 25.38 11.26 3.60
N GLN A 19 24.69 10.21 3.14
CA GLN A 19 23.39 10.39 2.52
C GLN A 19 22.49 10.94 3.62
N GLU A 20 22.16 12.24 3.57
CA GLU A 20 21.02 12.71 4.33
C GLU A 20 19.81 11.96 3.78
N THR A 21 19.34 10.96 4.54
CA THR A 21 18.04 10.36 4.31
C THR A 21 17.04 11.48 4.47
N SER A 22 16.58 12.05 3.37
CA SER A 22 15.57 13.09 3.44
C SER A 22 14.34 12.50 4.15
N ASN A 23 13.89 13.20 5.18
CA ASN A 23 12.65 12.84 5.89
C ASN A 23 11.42 13.24 5.06
N GLU A 24 11.61 13.71 3.84
CA GLU A 24 10.57 14.14 2.94
C GLU A 24 9.88 12.94 2.29
N LEU A 25 8.60 13.09 2.01
CA LEU A 25 7.84 12.09 1.28
C LEU A 25 8.13 12.27 -0.21
N THR A 26 8.22 11.15 -0.92
CA THR A 26 8.50 11.12 -2.37
C THR A 26 7.33 10.50 -3.11
N SER A 27 7.20 10.84 -4.39
CA SER A 27 6.30 10.11 -5.28
C SER A 27 6.92 8.75 -5.58
N VAL A 28 6.14 7.68 -5.53
CA VAL A 28 6.62 6.31 -5.72
C VAL A 28 5.72 5.56 -6.68
N PHE A 29 6.33 4.97 -7.71
CA PHE A 29 5.65 4.03 -8.61
C PHE A 29 5.99 2.59 -8.22
N ARG A 30 4.97 1.74 -8.07
CA ARG A 30 5.11 0.34 -7.62
C ARG A 30 4.36 -0.62 -8.53
N ILE A 31 4.89 -1.84 -8.59
CA ILE A 31 4.22 -2.99 -9.20
C ILE A 31 3.92 -4.00 -8.08
N ASN A 32 2.65 -4.33 -7.90
CA ASN A 32 2.18 -5.28 -6.90
C ASN A 32 2.05 -6.69 -7.50
N ALA A 33 2.43 -7.71 -6.75
CA ALA A 33 2.47 -9.11 -7.20
C ALA A 33 1.31 -9.95 -6.66
N LEU A 34 0.90 -9.74 -5.39
CA LEU A 34 -0.16 -10.53 -4.77
C LEU A 34 -1.54 -10.25 -5.38
N ASN A 35 -1.87 -8.97 -5.49
CA ASN A 35 -2.95 -8.46 -6.34
C ASN A 35 -2.27 -7.74 -7.51
N PRO A 36 -2.03 -8.42 -8.64
CA PRO A 36 -1.29 -7.86 -9.78
C PRO A 36 -1.84 -6.50 -10.17
N GLY A 37 -1.00 -5.46 -10.03
CA GLY A 37 -1.46 -4.09 -10.21
C GLY A 37 -0.34 -3.07 -10.20
N LEU A 38 -0.69 -1.85 -10.59
CA LEU A 38 0.17 -0.69 -10.63
C LEU A 38 -0.29 0.32 -9.59
N GLU A 39 0.64 0.79 -8.77
CA GLU A 39 0.38 1.78 -7.72
C GLU A 39 1.23 3.03 -7.94
N LEU A 40 0.59 4.19 -7.83
CA LEU A 40 1.23 5.49 -7.74
C LEU A 40 0.88 6.11 -6.39
N GLU A 41 1.89 6.36 -5.57
CA GLU A 41 1.76 7.09 -4.31
C GLU A 41 2.42 8.46 -4.45
N THR A 42 1.69 9.53 -4.19
CA THR A 42 2.14 10.93 -4.35
C THR A 42 2.01 11.69 -3.03
N PRO A 43 3.03 12.43 -2.57
CA PRO A 43 2.93 13.33 -1.43
C PRO A 43 1.92 14.44 -1.66
N ILE A 44 1.09 14.71 -0.67
CA ILE A 44 0.15 15.84 -0.66
C ILE A 44 0.41 16.78 0.52
N SER A 45 1.24 16.37 1.46
CA SER A 45 1.80 17.21 2.53
C SER A 45 3.10 16.59 3.05
N MET A 46 3.76 17.25 4.00
CA MET A 46 4.97 16.73 4.66
C MET A 46 4.76 15.40 5.41
N LYS A 47 3.51 15.02 5.72
CA LYS A 47 3.18 13.81 6.49
C LYS A 47 2.10 12.95 5.86
N SER A 48 1.63 13.29 4.66
CA SER A 48 0.55 12.55 4.01
C SER A 48 0.79 12.33 2.53
N THR A 49 0.34 11.16 2.06
CA THR A 49 0.38 10.75 0.66
C THR A 49 -1.03 10.36 0.19
N LEU A 50 -1.25 10.48 -1.11
CA LEU A 50 -2.40 9.92 -1.81
C LEU A 50 -1.90 8.77 -2.68
N SER A 51 -2.57 7.63 -2.62
CA SER A 51 -2.23 6.43 -3.36
C SER A 51 -3.38 6.03 -4.27
N ILE A 52 -3.07 5.70 -5.51
CA ILE A 52 -3.97 5.02 -6.45
C ILE A 52 -3.32 3.72 -6.88
N ASN A 53 -4.01 2.61 -6.64
CA ASN A 53 -3.60 1.28 -7.06
C ASN A 53 -4.70 0.67 -7.93
N SER A 54 -4.35 0.11 -9.09
CA SER A 54 -5.32 -0.52 -9.98
C SER A 54 -4.76 -1.81 -10.54
N GLY A 55 -5.62 -2.81 -10.72
CA GLY A 55 -5.16 -4.14 -11.09
C GLY A 55 -6.26 -5.18 -11.05
N ILE A 56 -5.85 -6.44 -10.87
CA ILE A 56 -6.73 -7.59 -10.70
C ILE A 56 -6.55 -8.15 -9.30
N GLY A 57 -7.65 -8.37 -8.59
CA GLY A 57 -7.64 -8.78 -7.18
C GLY A 57 -8.56 -9.96 -6.91
N ILE A 58 -8.30 -10.65 -5.80
CA ILE A 58 -9.20 -11.66 -5.24
C ILE A 58 -9.99 -11.01 -4.10
N HIS A 59 -11.31 -11.11 -4.17
CA HIS A 59 -12.23 -10.45 -3.26
C HIS A 59 -13.10 -11.46 -2.52
N GLY A 60 -13.44 -11.12 -1.27
CA GLY A 60 -14.30 -11.92 -0.40
C GLY A 60 -15.78 -11.67 -0.62
N SER A 61 -16.63 -12.33 0.16
CA SER A 61 -18.07 -12.10 0.13
C SER A 61 -18.53 -11.08 1.16
N ASN A 62 -19.37 -10.14 0.74
CA ASN A 62 -20.12 -9.24 1.59
C ASN A 62 -21.57 -9.72 1.65
N LYS A 63 -22.05 -10.06 2.87
CA LYS A 63 -23.36 -10.68 3.09
C LYS A 63 -24.53 -9.91 2.45
N ASN A 64 -24.47 -8.57 2.45
CA ASN A 64 -25.55 -7.76 1.88
C ASN A 64 -25.39 -7.49 0.38
N LEU A 65 -24.25 -7.78 -0.25
CA LEU A 65 -24.03 -7.55 -1.68
C LEU A 65 -24.20 -8.81 -2.53
N ASN A 66 -24.26 -9.98 -1.90
CA ASN A 66 -24.09 -11.26 -2.58
C ASN A 66 -25.01 -12.35 -2.02
N ILE A 67 -25.34 -13.34 -2.85
CA ILE A 67 -25.81 -14.65 -2.42
C ILE A 67 -24.59 -15.59 -2.35
N THR A 68 -24.40 -16.23 -1.20
CA THR A 68 -23.35 -17.24 -1.02
C THR A 68 -23.93 -18.64 -1.01
N THR A 69 -23.15 -19.59 -1.52
CA THR A 69 -23.41 -21.04 -1.38
C THR A 69 -22.39 -21.66 -0.43
N THR A 70 -22.49 -22.96 -0.15
CA THR A 70 -21.62 -23.66 0.79
C THR A 70 -20.17 -23.74 0.27
N GLY A 71 -19.19 -23.65 1.18
CA GLY A 71 -17.77 -23.75 0.87
C GLY A 71 -17.06 -22.39 0.77
N VAL A 72 -15.84 -22.40 0.19
CA VAL A 72 -15.02 -21.18 0.05
C VAL A 72 -15.65 -20.24 -0.99
N THR A 73 -15.86 -18.99 -0.61
CA THR A 73 -16.47 -17.96 -1.47
C THR A 73 -15.46 -16.89 -1.86
N TYR A 74 -15.25 -16.67 -3.15
CA TYR A 74 -14.41 -15.60 -3.65
C TYR A 74 -14.79 -15.20 -5.08
N PHE A 75 -14.41 -14.01 -5.50
CA PHE A 75 -14.45 -13.59 -6.90
C PHE A 75 -13.15 -12.89 -7.30
N ILE A 76 -12.86 -12.90 -8.59
CA ILE A 76 -11.70 -12.26 -9.20
C ILE A 76 -12.20 -11.20 -10.16
N SER A 77 -11.80 -9.97 -9.93
CA SER A 77 -12.26 -8.80 -10.68
C SER A 77 -11.14 -7.78 -10.85
N PRO A 78 -11.26 -6.89 -11.86
CA PRO A 78 -10.53 -5.64 -11.84
C PRO A 78 -10.89 -4.81 -10.61
N PHE A 79 -9.94 -4.03 -10.11
CA PHE A 79 -10.16 -3.12 -8.99
C PHE A 79 -9.46 -1.78 -9.21
N VAL A 80 -9.96 -0.76 -8.50
CA VAL A 80 -9.26 0.50 -8.23
C VAL A 80 -9.30 0.74 -6.72
N ASP A 81 -8.18 1.11 -6.13
CA ASP A 81 -7.99 1.28 -4.70
C ASP A 81 -7.33 2.64 -4.45
N LEU A 82 -8.09 3.53 -3.82
CA LEU A 82 -7.67 4.88 -3.47
C LEU A 82 -7.43 4.95 -1.97
N ALA A 83 -6.26 5.46 -1.55
CA ALA A 83 -5.93 5.60 -0.14
C ALA A 83 -5.25 6.94 0.15
N TYR A 84 -5.87 7.73 1.02
CA TYR A 84 -5.17 8.81 1.72
C TYR A 84 -4.40 8.20 2.88
N LYS A 85 -3.09 8.41 2.99
CA LYS A 85 -2.24 7.86 4.08
C LYS A 85 -1.60 9.01 4.85
N LYS A 86 -1.75 9.05 6.17
CA LYS A 86 -1.06 9.97 7.09
C LYS A 86 0.00 9.22 7.88
N ILE A 87 1.27 9.43 7.52
CA ILE A 87 2.42 8.72 8.07
C ILE A 87 2.91 9.45 9.33
N TYR A 88 2.82 8.78 10.49
CA TYR A 88 2.97 9.44 11.78
C TYR A 88 4.29 9.16 12.51
N ASN A 89 5.06 8.15 12.10
CA ASN A 89 6.22 7.67 12.87
C ASN A 89 7.59 7.86 12.19
N ARG A 90 7.70 8.59 11.08
CA ARG A 90 8.98 8.73 10.35
C ARG A 90 10.10 9.32 11.19
N LYS A 91 9.85 10.40 11.94
CA LYS A 91 10.85 10.99 12.85
C LYS A 91 11.39 9.96 13.85
N ASN A 92 10.50 9.16 14.46
CA ASN A 92 10.91 8.13 15.42
C ASN A 92 11.66 6.97 14.77
N ARG A 93 11.42 6.71 13.48
CA ARG A 93 12.14 5.70 12.69
C ARG A 93 13.55 6.18 12.35
N ASP A 94 13.66 7.42 11.91
CA ASP A 94 14.91 8.10 11.60
C ASP A 94 15.88 8.10 12.79
N LEU A 95 15.38 8.53 13.96
CA LEU A 95 16.14 8.50 15.23
C LEU A 95 16.62 7.09 15.63
N LYS A 96 15.96 6.04 15.13
CA LYS A 96 16.32 4.63 15.38
C LYS A 96 17.13 4.02 14.25
N GLY A 97 17.62 4.81 13.29
CA GLY A 97 18.37 4.35 12.13
C GLY A 97 17.56 3.39 11.24
N LYS A 98 16.23 3.51 11.21
CA LYS A 98 15.36 2.68 10.36
C LYS A 98 15.14 3.40 9.03
N THR A 99 15.23 2.65 7.93
CA THR A 99 14.98 3.16 6.58
C THR A 99 13.66 3.93 6.47
N LEU A 100 13.71 5.06 5.76
CA LEU A 100 12.55 5.85 5.35
C LEU A 100 12.25 5.71 3.85
N ASP A 101 13.00 4.86 3.15
CA ASP A 101 12.95 4.70 1.70
C ASP A 101 11.54 4.35 1.24
N TYR A 102 11.16 4.89 0.08
CA TYR A 102 9.86 4.67 -0.55
C TYR A 102 8.68 4.89 0.40
N ASN A 103 8.79 5.93 1.23
CA ASN A 103 7.83 6.35 2.25
C ASN A 103 7.61 5.33 3.37
N SER A 104 8.63 4.54 3.72
CA SER A 104 8.56 3.53 4.79
C SER A 104 8.11 4.13 6.14
N GLY A 105 6.97 3.66 6.65
CA GLY A 105 6.36 4.21 7.86
C GLY A 105 5.10 3.47 8.30
N ASN A 106 4.55 3.87 9.44
CA ASN A 106 3.23 3.49 9.88
C ASN A 106 2.28 4.65 9.60
N PHE A 107 1.05 4.33 9.25
CA PHE A 107 0.08 5.32 8.81
C PHE A 107 -1.32 5.02 9.32
N TRP A 108 -2.10 6.08 9.45
CA TRP A 108 -3.55 6.01 9.40
C TRP A 108 -3.98 6.28 7.97
N SER A 109 -5.03 5.63 7.50
CA SER A 109 -5.53 5.86 6.14
C SER A 109 -7.05 5.95 6.10
N LEU A 110 -7.53 6.62 5.06
CA LEU A 110 -8.90 6.55 4.61
C LEU A 110 -8.87 5.94 3.22
N ARG A 111 -9.50 4.77 3.05
CA ARG A 111 -9.37 3.91 1.87
C ARG A 111 -10.73 3.71 1.20
N LEU A 112 -10.74 3.72 -0.13
CA LEU A 112 -11.86 3.39 -0.99
C LEU A 112 -11.41 2.32 -2.00
N LEU A 113 -11.90 1.11 -1.83
CA LEU A 113 -11.71 0.01 -2.79
C LEU A 113 -12.96 -0.12 -3.66
N THR A 114 -12.79 -0.03 -4.97
CA THR A 114 -13.82 -0.31 -5.97
C THR A 114 -13.51 -1.61 -6.67
N SER A 115 -14.47 -2.53 -6.69
CA SER A 115 -14.39 -3.81 -7.40
C SER A 115 -15.38 -3.81 -8.56
N PHE A 116 -14.88 -4.13 -9.76
CA PHE A 116 -15.68 -4.15 -11.00
C PHE A 116 -16.23 -5.55 -11.29
N LYS A 117 -16.84 -5.73 -12.46
CA LYS A 117 -17.42 -7.00 -12.88
C LYS A 117 -16.38 -8.10 -12.79
N GLU A 118 -16.73 -9.19 -12.13
CA GLU A 118 -15.88 -10.36 -12.05
C GLU A 118 -15.81 -11.08 -13.40
N PHE A 119 -14.63 -11.62 -13.72
CA PHE A 119 -14.48 -12.58 -14.82
C PHE A 119 -14.45 -14.03 -14.30
N LYS A 120 -14.32 -14.22 -12.98
CA LYS A 120 -14.42 -15.53 -12.33
C LYS A 120 -14.98 -15.38 -10.92
N SER A 121 -15.94 -16.21 -10.57
CA SER A 121 -16.49 -16.34 -9.22
C SER A 121 -16.53 -17.80 -8.78
N LYS A 122 -16.48 -18.03 -7.47
CA LYS A 122 -16.66 -19.34 -6.84
C LYS A 122 -17.63 -19.19 -5.68
N ASN A 123 -18.73 -19.93 -5.76
CA ASN A 123 -19.74 -20.05 -4.71
C ASN A 123 -20.37 -18.70 -4.28
N ILE A 124 -20.30 -17.69 -5.14
CA ILE A 124 -20.77 -16.33 -4.91
C ILE A 124 -21.48 -15.79 -6.15
N TYR A 125 -22.63 -15.15 -5.95
CA TYR A 125 -23.36 -14.42 -6.97
C TYR A 125 -23.58 -13.00 -6.48
N ARG A 126 -22.96 -12.02 -7.13
CA ARG A 126 -23.07 -10.60 -6.77
C ARG A 126 -24.39 -10.04 -7.29
N TYR A 127 -25.02 -9.17 -6.51
CA TYR A 127 -26.22 -8.46 -6.96
C TYR A 127 -25.91 -7.42 -8.03
N ASP A 128 -24.69 -6.92 -8.09
CA ASP A 128 -24.27 -5.86 -8.98
C ASP A 128 -22.83 -6.06 -9.49
N ASP A 129 -22.52 -5.48 -10.64
CA ASP A 129 -21.21 -5.59 -11.29
C ASP A 129 -20.17 -4.66 -10.60
N ILE A 130 -20.62 -3.63 -9.87
CA ILE A 130 -19.74 -2.65 -9.21
C ILE A 130 -20.05 -2.60 -7.71
N SER A 131 -19.02 -2.72 -6.89
CA SER A 131 -19.13 -2.58 -5.43
C SER A 131 -17.98 -1.76 -4.85
N PHE A 132 -18.24 -1.16 -3.71
CA PHE A 132 -17.33 -0.26 -3.01
C PHE A 132 -17.13 -0.73 -1.57
N GLU A 133 -15.92 -0.56 -1.05
CA GLU A 133 -15.58 -0.67 0.37
C GLU A 133 -14.86 0.60 0.79
N PHE A 134 -15.42 1.31 1.77
CA PHE A 134 -14.90 2.59 2.25
C PHE A 134 -14.71 2.57 3.75
N GLY A 135 -13.54 2.96 4.23
CA GLY A 135 -13.33 3.05 5.68
C GLY A 135 -11.94 3.49 6.09
N PRO A 136 -11.79 3.83 7.39
CA PRO A 136 -10.50 4.12 7.96
C PRO A 136 -9.69 2.83 8.14
N THR A 137 -8.40 2.86 7.84
CA THR A 137 -7.47 1.76 8.11
C THR A 137 -6.26 2.22 8.90
N TRP A 138 -5.63 1.27 9.56
CA TRP A 138 -4.33 1.43 10.19
C TRP A 138 -3.35 0.47 9.56
N GLY A 139 -2.17 0.97 9.21
CA GLY A 139 -1.25 0.20 8.38
C GLY A 139 0.22 0.50 8.58
N ILE A 140 1.00 -0.34 7.92
CA ILE A 140 2.44 -0.38 7.90
C ILE A 140 2.89 -0.57 6.45
N GLN A 141 3.81 0.27 5.99
CA GLN A 141 4.52 0.07 4.74
C GLN A 141 6.03 0.07 4.95
N ARG A 142 6.74 -0.84 4.27
CA ARG A 142 8.18 -1.06 4.40
C ARG A 142 8.81 -1.29 3.04
N ALA A 143 9.98 -0.71 2.86
CA ALA A 143 10.89 -1.04 1.79
C ALA A 143 12.05 -1.89 2.32
N TYR A 144 12.37 -2.94 1.56
CA TYR A 144 13.59 -3.72 1.72
C TYR A 144 14.33 -3.67 0.39
N ASN A 145 15.23 -2.69 0.24
CA ASN A 145 15.73 -2.28 -1.08
C ASN A 145 14.54 -1.90 -1.99
N LYS A 146 14.42 -2.53 -3.16
CA LYS A 146 13.28 -2.33 -4.07
C LYS A 146 12.03 -3.10 -3.67
N MET A 147 12.09 -4.08 -2.77
CA MET A 147 10.91 -4.83 -2.38
C MET A 147 9.98 -3.93 -1.54
N HIS A 148 8.69 -3.94 -1.88
CA HIS A 148 7.63 -3.24 -1.17
C HIS A 148 6.77 -4.23 -0.40
N LEU A 149 6.54 -3.93 0.88
CA LEU A 149 5.55 -4.60 1.71
C LEU A 149 4.60 -3.54 2.26
N LEU A 150 3.30 -3.76 2.10
CA LEU A 150 2.26 -2.99 2.76
C LEU A 150 1.24 -3.94 3.36
N PHE A 151 0.84 -3.62 4.59
CA PHE A 151 -0.28 -4.25 5.27
C PHE A 151 -1.11 -3.16 5.93
N ASP A 152 -2.43 -3.19 5.73
CA ASP A 152 -3.35 -2.39 6.51
C ASP A 152 -4.63 -3.17 6.84
N VAL A 153 -5.31 -2.70 7.89
CA VAL A 153 -6.57 -3.27 8.34
C VAL A 153 -7.46 -2.20 8.96
N GLY A 154 -8.76 -2.31 8.77
CA GLY A 154 -9.73 -1.46 9.44
C GLY A 154 -11.17 -1.83 9.13
N PRO A 155 -12.14 -1.20 9.80
CA PRO A 155 -13.54 -1.37 9.45
C PRO A 155 -13.85 -0.73 8.09
N ALA A 156 -14.85 -1.27 7.39
CA ALA A 156 -15.36 -0.69 6.15
C ALA A 156 -16.89 -0.73 6.09
N TYR A 157 -17.44 0.35 5.56
CA TYR A 157 -18.79 0.38 5.03
C TYR A 157 -18.74 -0.03 3.56
N TYR A 158 -19.52 -1.04 3.19
CA TYR A 158 -19.55 -1.54 1.82
C TYR A 158 -20.92 -1.28 1.19
N PHE A 159 -20.94 -1.01 -0.11
CA PHE A 159 -22.16 -0.69 -0.84
C PHE A 159 -22.04 -1.00 -2.35
N ASP A 160 -23.16 -1.14 -3.04
CA ASP A 160 -23.24 -1.29 -4.50
C ASP A 160 -24.09 -0.18 -5.14
N THR A 161 -24.22 -0.19 -6.48
CA THR A 161 -25.00 0.84 -7.19
C THR A 161 -26.51 0.59 -7.14
N LYS A 162 -26.94 -0.58 -6.63
CA LYS A 162 -28.35 -0.95 -6.45
C LYS A 162 -28.89 -0.57 -5.06
N GLY A 163 -28.06 0.03 -4.22
CA GLY A 163 -28.45 0.50 -2.89
C GLY A 163 -28.33 -0.57 -1.80
N ASN A 164 -27.74 -1.74 -2.09
CA ASN A 164 -27.39 -2.69 -1.05
C ASN A 164 -26.15 -2.19 -0.31
N SER A 165 -26.13 -2.39 1.00
CA SER A 165 -24.99 -1.98 1.82
C SER A 165 -24.88 -2.75 3.12
N GLY A 166 -23.76 -2.58 3.80
CA GLY A 166 -23.54 -3.13 5.12
C GLY A 166 -22.21 -2.70 5.72
N PHE A 167 -21.87 -3.33 6.84
CA PHE A 167 -20.64 -3.07 7.57
C PHE A 167 -19.79 -4.33 7.65
N PHE A 168 -18.49 -4.19 7.45
CA PHE A 168 -17.51 -5.25 7.63
C PHE A 168 -16.41 -4.79 8.59
N PRO A 169 -16.13 -5.55 9.68
CA PRO A 169 -15.19 -5.10 10.71
C PRO A 169 -13.72 -5.11 10.25
N PHE A 170 -13.38 -5.88 9.21
CA PHE A 170 -12.00 -6.16 8.84
C PHE A 170 -11.77 -6.10 7.33
N MET A 171 -11.78 -4.91 6.73
CA MET A 171 -11.17 -4.68 5.43
C MET A 171 -9.65 -4.79 5.58
N ILE A 172 -9.04 -5.71 4.83
CA ILE A 172 -7.60 -5.98 4.89
C ILE A 172 -6.97 -5.65 3.54
N GLN A 173 -5.82 -5.00 3.56
CA GLN A 173 -4.93 -4.87 2.41
C GLN A 173 -3.61 -5.57 2.71
N LEU A 174 -3.16 -6.40 1.78
CA LEU A 174 -1.81 -6.95 1.77
C LEU A 174 -1.24 -6.77 0.37
N ASN A 175 -0.17 -5.99 0.26
CA ASN A 175 0.56 -5.78 -0.97
C ASN A 175 2.02 -6.22 -0.77
N ILE A 176 2.47 -7.07 -1.68
CA ILE A 176 3.88 -7.43 -1.84
C ILE A 176 4.23 -7.09 -3.28
N GLY A 177 5.29 -6.31 -3.48
CA GLY A 177 5.62 -5.77 -4.79
C GLY A 177 7.03 -5.21 -4.89
N PHE A 178 7.25 -4.38 -5.90
CA PHE A 178 8.52 -3.73 -6.18
C PHE A 178 8.33 -2.22 -6.38
N ASN A 179 9.12 -1.42 -5.67
CA ASN A 179 9.30 0.00 -5.92
C ASN A 179 10.18 0.16 -7.17
N VAL A 180 9.60 0.69 -8.25
CA VAL A 180 10.27 0.82 -9.55
C VAL A 180 11.03 2.13 -9.64
N LYS A 181 10.40 3.23 -9.21
CA LYS A 181 10.95 4.58 -9.28
C LYS A 181 10.39 5.43 -8.14
N ASN A 182 11.22 6.31 -7.58
CA ASN A 182 10.79 7.41 -6.73
C ASN A 182 11.34 8.74 -7.25
N TRP A 183 10.61 9.83 -6.99
CA TRP A 183 11.00 11.21 -7.34
C TRP A 183 10.33 12.23 -6.43
#